data_AF-A0A9D4T8K6-F1
#
_entry.id   AF-A0A9D4T8K6-F1
#
_cell.length_a   1.000
_cell.length_b   1.000
_cell.length_c   1.000
_cell.angle_alpha   90.00
_cell.angle_beta   90.00
_cell.angle_gamma   90.00
#
_symmetry.space_group_name_H-M   'P 1'
#
loop_
_entity.id
_entity.type
_entity.pdbx_description
1 polymer ?
#
loop_
_entity_poly.entity_id
_entity_poly.type
_entity_poly.pdbx_seq_one_letter_code
_entity_poly.pdbx_strand_id
1 'polypeptide(L)'
;MRWGRKKSFLLTIAVSLVGGIGAAFPVTYEGYIAWRGVVGMTYPAIFQTPFIMTSWHPCGAGMEIMSPEKRTFAGMFVCAVYGVALMSLAGVAYLLRSWFAVAVATSLPFVVLLAMWWLVPESPRWLLSQNRLAEVEILVQKIAKRNGKKIPPNFLVTFMEQKKGLCCDDTTTESVTLRRLAKYPNLLKKVVVVCFSWTANTMVYNGLSFAVSSMGISDYVSFAISGAVEVPGVCLAWYFMDRHGRRPVMLFNMLLGGLACIAIVFVPSGKRLNSALAGV
;
A
#
# COMPACT_ATOMS: atom_id res chain seq x y z
N MET A 1 -11.37 -16.02 -5.06
CA MET A 1 -10.85 -15.12 -6.12
C MET A 1 -11.15 -15.75 -7.48
N ARG A 2 -12.27 -15.39 -8.13
CA ARG A 2 -12.76 -16.06 -9.35
C ARG A 2 -12.05 -15.64 -10.65
N TRP A 3 -11.49 -14.43 -10.74
CA TRP A 3 -10.97 -13.87 -12.01
C TRP A 3 -9.45 -13.73 -12.10
N GLY A 4 -8.67 -14.24 -11.15
CA GLY A 4 -7.21 -14.05 -11.11
C GLY A 4 -6.81 -12.67 -10.62
N ARG A 5 -5.60 -12.56 -10.08
CA ARG A 5 -5.13 -11.33 -9.42
C ARG A 5 -4.71 -10.28 -10.42
N LYS A 6 -4.16 -10.67 -11.57
CA LYS A 6 -3.82 -9.74 -12.66
C LYS A 6 -5.03 -9.02 -13.21
N LYS A 7 -6.10 -9.78 -13.54
CA LYS A 7 -7.31 -9.19 -14.11
C LYS A 7 -8.02 -8.29 -13.09
N SER A 8 -8.06 -8.70 -11.81
CA SER A 8 -8.60 -7.86 -10.74
C SER A 8 -7.80 -6.56 -10.58
N PHE A 9 -6.46 -6.62 -10.67
CA PHE A 9 -5.60 -5.44 -10.59
C PHE A 9 -5.82 -4.49 -11.76
N LEU A 10 -5.80 -5.02 -12.99
CA LEU A 10 -6.02 -4.23 -14.20
C LEU A 10 -7.41 -3.58 -14.23
N LEU A 11 -8.45 -4.32 -13.81
CA LEU A 11 -9.80 -3.79 -13.69
C LEU A 11 -9.87 -2.66 -12.66
N THR A 12 -9.20 -2.81 -11.53
CA THR A 12 -9.16 -1.78 -10.49
C THR A 12 -8.45 -0.51 -11.00
N ILE A 13 -7.32 -0.65 -11.72
CA ILE A 13 -6.62 0.49 -12.33
C ILE A 13 -7.49 1.15 -13.40
N ALA A 14 -8.16 0.37 -14.25
CA ALA A 14 -9.03 0.91 -15.29
C ALA A 14 -10.20 1.71 -14.69
N VAL A 15 -10.85 1.18 -13.64
CA VAL A 15 -11.92 1.89 -12.92
C VAL A 15 -11.38 3.17 -12.27
N SER A 16 -10.18 3.13 -11.69
CA SER A 16 -9.55 4.31 -11.08
C SER A 16 -9.19 5.38 -12.11
N LEU A 17 -8.69 4.97 -13.29
CA LEU A 17 -8.37 5.88 -14.40
C LEU A 17 -9.63 6.57 -14.94
N VAL A 18 -10.68 5.80 -15.22
CA VAL A 18 -11.97 6.34 -15.67
C VAL A 18 -12.56 7.26 -14.61
N GLY A 19 -12.47 6.88 -13.33
CA GLY A 19 -12.93 7.71 -12.23
C GLY A 19 -12.13 9.00 -12.04
N GLY A 20 -10.82 8.96 -12.21
CA GLY A 20 -9.93 10.12 -12.07
C GLY A 20 -10.11 11.13 -13.19
N ILE A 21 -10.18 10.65 -14.44
CA ILE A 21 -10.49 11.48 -15.61
C ILE A 21 -11.95 11.98 -15.53
N GLY A 22 -12.88 11.10 -15.16
CA GLY A 22 -14.29 11.41 -14.99
C GLY A 22 -14.56 12.45 -13.90
N ALA A 23 -13.70 12.54 -12.87
CA ALA A 23 -13.76 13.59 -11.85
C ALA A 23 -13.28 14.96 -12.34
N ALA A 24 -12.62 15.05 -13.51
CA ALA A 24 -12.10 16.30 -14.05
C ALA A 24 -13.12 17.09 -14.89
N PHE A 25 -14.16 16.43 -15.40
CA PHE A 25 -15.18 17.03 -16.27
C PHE A 25 -16.50 17.51 -15.64
N PRO A 26 -16.92 17.12 -14.41
CA PRO A 26 -18.26 17.42 -13.94
C PRO A 26 -18.35 18.89 -13.51
N VAL A 27 -19.32 19.60 -14.08
CA VAL A 27 -19.64 21.00 -13.73
C VAL A 27 -20.41 21.08 -12.40
N THR A 28 -21.02 19.96 -11.97
CA THR A 28 -21.82 19.83 -10.75
C THR A 28 -21.03 19.20 -9.60
N TYR A 29 -21.18 19.75 -8.39
CA TYR A 29 -20.53 19.26 -7.17
C TYR A 29 -20.87 17.80 -6.82
N GLU A 30 -22.14 17.40 -6.96
CA GLU A 30 -22.59 16.02 -6.68
C GLU A 30 -21.92 15.00 -7.61
N GLY A 31 -21.79 15.33 -8.89
CA GLY A 31 -21.07 14.51 -9.86
C GLY A 31 -19.60 14.35 -9.50
N TYR A 32 -18.96 15.41 -9.01
CA TYR A 32 -17.57 15.35 -8.54
C TYR A 32 -17.41 14.40 -7.33
N ILE A 33 -18.30 14.47 -6.35
CA ILE A 33 -18.28 13.57 -5.18
C ILE A 33 -18.48 12.12 -5.61
N ALA A 34 -19.45 11.85 -6.50
CA ALA A 34 -19.72 10.49 -6.97
C ALA A 34 -18.49 9.86 -7.63
N TRP A 35 -17.84 10.58 -8.54
CA TRP A 35 -16.60 10.12 -9.19
C TRP A 35 -15.46 9.93 -8.19
N ARG A 36 -15.29 10.84 -7.23
CA ARG A 36 -14.30 10.69 -6.15
C ARG A 36 -14.59 9.49 -5.24
N GLY A 37 -15.85 9.17 -5.01
CA GLY A 37 -16.27 7.97 -4.27
C GLY A 37 -15.85 6.68 -4.98
N VAL A 38 -16.04 6.63 -6.31
CA VAL A 38 -15.57 5.50 -7.14
C VAL A 38 -14.06 5.33 -7.05
N VAL A 39 -13.29 6.42 -7.20
CA VAL A 39 -11.82 6.38 -7.05
C VAL A 39 -11.43 5.95 -5.64
N GLY A 40 -12.11 6.44 -4.61
CA GLY A 40 -11.87 6.09 -3.21
C GLY A 40 -12.02 4.59 -2.91
N MET A 41 -13.04 3.94 -3.48
CA MET A 41 -13.25 2.49 -3.34
C MET A 41 -12.11 1.66 -3.96
N THR A 42 -11.49 2.17 -5.03
CA THR A 42 -10.36 1.49 -5.70
C THR A 42 -9.04 1.62 -4.94
N TYR A 43 -8.88 2.67 -4.12
CA TYR A 43 -7.62 2.97 -3.43
C TYR A 43 -7.05 1.81 -2.58
N PRO A 44 -7.81 1.18 -1.64
CA PRO A 44 -7.26 0.09 -0.84
C PRO A 44 -6.89 -1.13 -1.69
N ALA A 45 -7.63 -1.39 -2.77
CA ALA A 45 -7.32 -2.46 -3.71
C ALA A 45 -6.02 -2.16 -4.49
N ILE A 46 -5.81 -0.92 -4.93
CA ILE A 46 -4.57 -0.50 -5.61
C ILE A 46 -3.38 -0.51 -4.66
N PHE A 47 -3.56 -0.13 -3.39
CA PHE A 47 -2.47 -0.15 -2.42
C PHE A 47 -2.08 -1.59 -2.06
N GLN A 48 -3.04 -2.48 -1.80
CA GLN A 48 -2.76 -3.85 -1.33
C GLN A 48 -2.38 -4.84 -2.43
N THR A 49 -2.87 -4.67 -3.66
CA THR A 49 -2.64 -5.65 -4.73
C THR A 49 -1.17 -5.75 -5.15
N PRO A 50 -0.41 -4.66 -5.32
CA PRO A 50 1.03 -4.71 -5.61
C PRO A 50 1.79 -5.48 -4.54
N PHE A 51 1.53 -5.22 -3.25
CA PHE A 51 2.15 -5.96 -2.14
C PHE A 51 2.02 -7.48 -2.28
N ILE A 52 0.89 -7.95 -2.78
CA ILE A 52 0.58 -9.36 -2.98
C ILE A 52 1.11 -9.87 -4.34
N MET A 53 1.15 -9.02 -5.37
CA MET A 53 1.30 -9.46 -6.76
C MET A 53 2.69 -9.25 -7.36
N THR A 54 3.54 -8.36 -6.82
CA THR A 54 4.83 -7.97 -7.44
C THR A 54 5.92 -9.05 -7.41
N SER A 55 5.64 -10.26 -7.91
CA SER A 55 6.62 -11.32 -8.14
C SER A 55 7.73 -10.98 -9.15
N TRP A 56 7.59 -9.88 -9.93
CA TRP A 56 8.46 -9.61 -11.10
C TRP A 56 9.23 -8.29 -11.08
N HIS A 57 9.20 -7.49 -10.00
CA HIS A 57 10.13 -6.36 -9.91
C HIS A 57 11.57 -6.88 -10.06
N PRO A 58 12.51 -6.18 -10.75
CA PRO A 58 13.86 -6.67 -10.99
C PRO A 58 14.62 -7.18 -9.76
N CYS A 59 14.21 -6.77 -8.56
CA CYS A 59 14.69 -7.24 -7.27
C CYS A 59 13.92 -8.44 -6.64
N GLY A 60 13.03 -9.12 -7.35
CA GLY A 60 12.29 -10.29 -6.83
C GLY A 60 11.27 -9.95 -5.72
N ALA A 61 10.66 -8.76 -5.76
CA ALA A 61 9.96 -8.16 -4.62
C ALA A 61 8.44 -8.43 -4.56
N GLY A 62 8.06 -9.70 -4.52
CA GLY A 62 6.68 -10.09 -4.17
C GLY A 62 6.68 -10.61 -2.74
N MET A 63 5.81 -10.10 -1.86
CA MET A 63 5.73 -10.62 -0.48
C MET A 63 5.47 -12.14 -0.44
N GLU A 64 4.89 -12.69 -1.51
CA GLU A 64 4.59 -14.11 -1.67
C GLU A 64 5.80 -15.00 -1.91
N ILE A 65 6.88 -14.46 -2.49
CA ILE A 65 8.09 -15.21 -2.87
C ILE A 65 9.31 -14.74 -2.06
N MET A 66 9.23 -13.56 -1.44
CA MET A 66 10.29 -13.04 -0.58
C MET A 66 10.45 -13.87 0.69
N SER A 67 11.72 -14.20 1.00
CA SER A 67 12.15 -14.68 2.31
C SER A 67 11.67 -13.74 3.41
N PRO A 68 11.32 -14.25 4.61
CA PRO A 68 10.75 -13.47 5.71
C PRO A 68 11.50 -12.18 6.05
N GLU A 69 12.83 -12.18 5.93
CA GLU A 69 13.73 -11.04 6.20
C GLU A 69 13.54 -9.88 5.21
N LYS A 70 13.37 -10.17 3.91
CA LYS A 70 13.26 -9.15 2.87
C LYS A 70 11.87 -8.51 2.78
N ARG A 71 10.86 -9.07 3.46
CA ARG A 71 9.49 -8.56 3.46
C ARG A 71 9.39 -7.20 4.15
N THR A 72 10.15 -7.00 5.23
CA THR A 72 10.19 -5.72 5.93
C THR A 72 10.80 -4.64 5.04
N PHE A 73 11.90 -4.95 4.33
CA PHE A 73 12.51 -4.03 3.37
C PHE A 73 11.55 -3.62 2.24
N ALA A 74 10.85 -4.58 1.63
CA ALA A 74 9.87 -4.29 0.58
C ALA A 74 8.71 -3.40 1.07
N GLY A 75 8.22 -3.66 2.29
CA GLY A 75 7.22 -2.82 2.94
C GLY A 75 7.69 -1.36 3.09
N MET A 76 8.91 -1.19 3.61
CA MET A 76 9.49 0.13 3.85
C MET A 76 9.81 0.87 2.56
N PHE A 77 10.27 0.17 1.53
CA PHE A 77 10.51 0.76 0.22
C PHE A 77 9.24 1.39 -0.36
N VAL A 78 8.09 0.71 -0.25
CA VAL A 78 6.81 1.27 -0.72
C VAL A 78 6.41 2.51 0.07
N CYS A 79 6.60 2.50 1.40
CA CYS A 79 6.35 3.69 2.22
C CYS A 79 7.27 4.86 1.84
N ALA A 80 8.54 4.61 1.51
CA ALA A 80 9.45 5.64 1.06
C ALA A 80 9.03 6.23 -0.31
N VAL A 81 8.63 5.36 -1.25
CA VAL A 81 8.10 5.79 -2.55
C VAL A 81 6.84 6.63 -2.39
N TYR A 82 5.98 6.32 -1.40
CA TYR A 82 4.80 7.11 -1.09
C TYR A 82 5.17 8.54 -0.62
N GLY A 83 6.15 8.70 0.28
CA GLY A 83 6.64 10.03 0.69
C GLY A 83 7.22 10.83 -0.48
N VAL A 84 8.01 10.18 -1.35
CA VAL A 84 8.52 10.81 -2.59
C VAL A 84 7.38 11.18 -3.54
N ALA A 85 6.34 10.35 -3.65
CA ALA A 85 5.17 10.64 -4.46
C ALA A 85 4.42 11.87 -3.95
N LEU A 86 4.26 12.03 -2.64
CA LEU A 86 3.66 13.24 -2.03
C LEU A 86 4.47 14.50 -2.34
N MET A 87 5.81 14.44 -2.23
CA MET A 87 6.69 15.56 -2.60
C MET A 87 6.56 15.91 -4.08
N SER A 88 6.56 14.90 -4.96
CA SER A 88 6.41 15.11 -6.40
C SER A 88 5.04 15.71 -6.73
N LEU A 89 3.97 15.29 -6.04
CA LEU A 89 2.63 15.81 -6.21
C LEU A 89 2.55 17.28 -5.78
N ALA A 90 3.18 17.65 -4.66
CA ALA A 90 3.27 19.04 -4.22
C ALA A 90 3.98 19.92 -5.27
N GLY A 91 5.07 19.41 -5.87
CA GLY A 91 5.78 20.10 -6.95
C GLY A 91 4.93 20.26 -8.21
N VAL A 92 4.26 19.20 -8.66
CA VAL A 92 3.36 19.23 -9.82
C VAL A 92 2.19 20.19 -9.57
N ALA A 93 1.62 20.19 -8.37
CA ALA A 93 0.52 21.08 -8.00
C ALA A 93 0.98 22.56 -7.92
N TYR A 94 2.23 22.82 -7.55
CA TYR A 94 2.80 24.17 -7.57
C TYR A 94 2.98 24.70 -9.01
N LEU A 95 3.44 23.84 -9.93
CA LEU A 95 3.63 24.19 -11.35
C LEU A 95 2.28 24.32 -12.08
N LEU A 96 1.37 23.38 -11.84
CA LEU A 96 0.06 23.31 -12.46
C LEU A 96 -0.97 23.92 -11.50
N ARG A 97 -1.05 25.26 -11.48
CA ARG A 97 -1.98 26.01 -10.63
C ARG A 97 -3.47 25.79 -10.96
N SER A 98 -3.78 24.97 -11.96
CA SER A 98 -5.13 24.56 -12.36
C SER A 98 -5.46 23.16 -11.82
N TRP A 99 -6.56 23.05 -11.08
CA TRP A 99 -7.06 21.79 -10.52
C TRP A 99 -7.31 20.71 -11.59
N PHE A 100 -7.74 21.10 -12.79
CA PHE A 100 -7.95 20.20 -13.92
C PHE A 100 -6.65 19.54 -14.38
N ALA A 101 -5.60 20.34 -14.59
CA ALA A 101 -4.31 19.80 -15.02
C ALA A 101 -3.67 18.90 -13.95
N VAL A 102 -3.87 19.18 -12.66
CA VAL A 102 -3.42 18.30 -11.57
C VAL A 102 -4.20 16.97 -11.58
N ALA A 103 -5.52 16.99 -11.79
CA ALA A 103 -6.33 15.78 -11.91
C ALA A 103 -5.91 14.91 -13.12
N VAL A 104 -5.58 15.54 -14.26
CA VAL A 104 -5.08 14.82 -15.44
C VAL A 104 -3.64 14.31 -15.22
N ALA A 105 -2.76 15.13 -14.66
CA ALA A 105 -1.37 14.75 -14.38
C ALA A 105 -1.28 13.57 -13.41
N THR A 106 -2.14 13.53 -12.39
CA THR A 106 -2.24 12.40 -11.45
C THR A 106 -2.87 11.15 -12.07
N SER A 107 -3.63 11.31 -13.16
CA SER A 107 -4.21 10.18 -13.90
C SER A 107 -3.21 9.53 -14.86
N LEU A 108 -2.21 10.29 -15.34
CA LEU A 108 -1.22 9.83 -16.32
C LEU A 108 -0.40 8.60 -15.86
N PRO A 109 0.08 8.49 -14.60
CA PRO A 109 0.78 7.29 -14.12
C PRO A 109 -0.06 6.02 -14.24
N PHE A 110 -1.38 6.09 -14.06
CA PHE A 110 -2.26 4.92 -14.20
C PHE A 110 -2.34 4.42 -15.65
N VAL A 111 -2.25 5.33 -16.64
CA VAL A 111 -2.17 4.96 -18.07
C VAL A 111 -0.89 4.19 -18.35
N VAL A 112 0.24 4.65 -17.83
CA VAL A 112 1.54 3.97 -17.99
C VAL A 112 1.50 2.57 -17.36
N LEU A 113 0.91 2.44 -16.16
CA LEU A 113 0.75 1.14 -15.51
C LEU A 113 -0.15 0.18 -16.29
N LEU A 114 -1.21 0.70 -16.94
CA LEU A 114 -2.09 -0.09 -17.78
C LEU A 114 -1.38 -0.52 -19.08
N ALA A 115 -0.56 0.36 -19.67
CA ALA A 115 0.30 0.03 -20.81
C ALA A 115 1.35 -1.04 -20.47
N MET A 116 1.82 -1.09 -19.22
CA MET A 116 2.76 -2.10 -18.71
C MET A 116 2.11 -3.46 -18.37
N TRP A 117 0.83 -3.70 -18.70
CA TRP A 117 0.12 -4.96 -18.41
C TRP A 117 0.79 -6.23 -18.96
N TRP A 118 1.59 -6.12 -20.04
CA TRP A 118 2.33 -7.24 -20.62
C TRP A 118 3.51 -7.69 -19.76
N LEU A 119 4.08 -6.79 -18.97
CA LEU A 119 5.25 -7.08 -18.14
C LEU A 119 4.89 -7.79 -16.83
N VAL A 120 3.62 -7.76 -16.43
CA VAL A 120 3.16 -8.32 -15.17
C VAL A 120 2.74 -9.79 -15.35
N PRO A 121 3.52 -10.77 -14.85
CA PRO A 121 3.08 -12.17 -14.81
C PRO A 121 2.01 -12.38 -13.73
N GLU A 122 1.24 -13.45 -13.86
CA GLU A 122 0.27 -13.86 -12.85
C GLU A 122 0.99 -14.39 -11.59
N SER A 123 0.34 -14.31 -10.41
CA SER A 123 0.91 -14.86 -9.17
C SER A 123 1.05 -16.40 -9.28
N PRO A 124 2.23 -16.97 -9.00
CA PRO A 124 2.45 -18.41 -9.04
C PRO A 124 1.52 -19.16 -8.07
N ARG A 125 1.18 -18.59 -6.91
CA ARG A 125 0.27 -19.23 -5.94
C ARG A 125 -1.15 -19.35 -6.47
N TRP A 126 -1.62 -18.34 -7.21
CA TRP A 126 -2.93 -18.42 -7.85
C TRP A 126 -2.93 -19.49 -8.95
N LEU A 127 -1.89 -19.53 -9.79
CA LEU A 127 -1.73 -20.58 -10.81
C LEU A 127 -1.68 -21.99 -10.20
N LEU A 128 -0.97 -22.17 -9.07
CA LEU A 128 -0.94 -23.42 -8.31
C LEU A 128 -2.33 -23.79 -7.77
N SER A 129 -3.08 -22.82 -7.23
CA SER A 129 -4.45 -23.05 -6.73
C SER A 129 -5.47 -23.40 -7.83
N GLN A 130 -5.18 -23.02 -9.08
CA GLN A 130 -5.99 -23.34 -10.26
C GLN A 130 -5.48 -24.60 -10.98
N ASN A 131 -4.55 -25.34 -10.39
CA ASN A 131 -3.96 -26.57 -10.96
C ASN A 131 -3.29 -26.37 -12.34
N ARG A 132 -2.86 -25.14 -12.68
CA ARG A 132 -2.17 -24.80 -13.94
C ARG A 132 -0.66 -25.01 -13.79
N LEU A 133 -0.24 -26.25 -13.60
CA LEU A 133 1.14 -26.61 -13.21
C LEU A 133 2.19 -26.25 -14.26
N ALA A 134 1.89 -26.46 -15.54
CA ALA A 134 2.81 -26.17 -16.66
C ALA A 134 3.23 -24.68 -16.71
N GLU A 135 2.29 -23.77 -16.45
CA GLU A 135 2.59 -22.32 -16.46
C GLU A 135 3.42 -21.90 -15.25
N VAL A 136 3.18 -22.53 -14.09
CA VAL A 136 3.99 -22.27 -12.89
C VAL A 136 5.41 -22.73 -13.11
N GLU A 137 5.61 -23.89 -13.73
CA GLU A 137 6.93 -24.41 -14.01
C GLU A 137 7.72 -23.47 -14.93
N ILE A 138 7.11 -23.00 -16.03
CA ILE A 138 7.74 -22.02 -16.92
C ILE A 138 8.11 -20.74 -16.15
N LEU A 139 7.22 -20.25 -15.28
CA LEU A 139 7.46 -19.05 -14.48
C LEU A 139 8.60 -19.25 -13.48
N VAL A 140 8.61 -20.38 -12.77
CA VAL A 140 9.64 -20.72 -11.77
C VAL A 140 10.98 -20.96 -12.43
N GLN A 141 11.03 -21.63 -13.59
CA GLN A 141 12.27 -21.78 -14.38
C GLN A 141 12.80 -20.43 -14.87
N LYS A 142 11.94 -19.50 -15.32
CA LYS A 142 12.36 -18.12 -15.67
C LYS A 142 12.96 -17.39 -14.46
N ILE A 143 12.33 -17.49 -13.29
CA ILE A 143 12.84 -16.88 -12.05
C ILE A 143 14.17 -17.53 -11.62
N ALA A 144 14.26 -18.86 -11.72
CA ALA A 144 15.45 -19.62 -11.35
C ALA A 144 16.66 -19.28 -12.25
N LYS A 145 16.43 -19.20 -13.57
CA LYS A 145 17.43 -18.73 -14.54
C LYS A 145 17.93 -17.32 -14.21
N ARG A 146 17.02 -16.40 -13.84
CA ARG A 146 17.37 -15.03 -13.45
C ARG A 146 18.15 -14.96 -12.12
N ASN A 147 17.86 -15.88 -11.20
CA ASN A 147 18.55 -16.00 -9.91
C ASN A 147 19.81 -16.89 -9.96
N GLY A 148 20.23 -17.36 -11.14
CA GLY A 148 21.40 -18.24 -11.29
C GLY A 148 21.27 -19.63 -10.67
N LYS A 149 20.07 -20.05 -10.25
CA LYS A 149 19.81 -21.39 -9.69
C LYS A 149 19.24 -22.31 -10.76
N LYS A 150 19.77 -23.53 -10.87
CA LYS A 150 19.22 -24.58 -11.73
C LYS A 150 18.20 -25.39 -10.91
N ILE A 151 16.93 -25.30 -11.28
CA ILE A 151 15.87 -26.18 -10.75
C ILE A 151 15.59 -27.22 -11.84
N PRO A 152 15.58 -28.53 -11.52
CA PRO A 152 15.31 -29.55 -12.52
C PRO A 152 13.89 -29.39 -13.09
N PRO A 153 13.69 -29.58 -14.41
CA PRO A 153 12.37 -29.64 -15.01
C PRO A 153 11.57 -30.79 -14.35
N ASN A 154 10.27 -30.58 -14.13
CA ASN A 154 9.30 -31.42 -13.43
C ASN A 154 9.32 -31.46 -11.89
N PHE A 155 10.26 -30.78 -11.20
CA PHE A 155 10.33 -30.78 -9.72
C PHE A 155 9.01 -30.41 -9.02
N LEU A 156 8.29 -29.41 -9.57
CA LEU A 156 7.02 -28.93 -9.03
C LEU A 156 5.88 -29.95 -9.17
N VAL A 157 5.89 -30.72 -10.27
CA VAL A 157 4.91 -31.79 -10.52
C VAL A 157 5.14 -32.93 -9.54
N THR A 158 6.39 -33.35 -9.33
CA THR A 158 6.76 -34.40 -8.36
C THR A 158 6.49 -33.97 -6.92
N PHE A 159 6.78 -32.71 -6.54
CA PHE A 159 6.46 -32.18 -5.22
C PHE A 159 4.96 -32.12 -4.95
N MET A 160 4.15 -31.83 -5.97
CA MET A 160 2.70 -31.82 -5.85
C MET A 160 2.11 -33.22 -5.76
N GLU A 161 2.63 -34.19 -6.52
CA GLU A 161 2.24 -35.60 -6.44
C GLU A 161 2.61 -36.19 -5.08
N GLN A 162 3.81 -35.90 -4.56
CA GLN A 162 4.21 -36.27 -3.18
C GLN A 162 3.29 -35.66 -2.12
N LYS A 163 2.89 -34.40 -2.30
CA LYS A 163 2.02 -33.71 -1.33
C LYS A 163 0.55 -34.14 -1.44
N LYS A 164 0.07 -34.51 -2.63
CA LYS A 164 -1.25 -35.12 -2.84
C LYS A 164 -1.33 -36.51 -2.18
N GLY A 165 -0.24 -37.27 -2.13
CA GLY A 165 -0.18 -38.54 -1.39
C GLY A 165 -0.22 -38.40 0.14
N LEU A 166 0.07 -37.21 0.68
CA LEU A 166 0.12 -36.95 2.13
C LEU A 166 -1.05 -36.11 2.67
N CYS A 167 -1.87 -35.51 1.81
CA CYS A 167 -2.93 -34.58 2.22
C CYS A 167 -4.22 -34.85 1.45
N CYS A 168 -4.93 -35.92 1.82
CA CYS A 168 -6.37 -35.99 1.66
C CYS A 168 -7.04 -35.14 2.74
N ASP A 169 -6.86 -33.82 2.73
CA ASP A 169 -7.82 -32.88 3.31
C ASP A 169 -7.47 -31.43 2.94
N ASP A 170 -8.50 -30.59 2.83
CA ASP A 170 -8.43 -29.11 2.69
C ASP A 170 -7.94 -28.50 1.36
N THR A 171 -8.54 -28.90 0.25
CA THR A 171 -8.61 -28.04 -0.95
C THR A 171 -10.01 -27.51 -1.20
N THR A 172 -10.58 -26.84 -0.21
CA THR A 172 -11.58 -25.82 -0.44
C THR A 172 -11.02 -24.48 0.04
N THR A 173 -10.54 -23.68 -0.90
CA THR A 173 -10.53 -22.21 -0.76
C THR A 173 -11.98 -21.71 -0.80
N GLU A 174 -12.83 -22.27 0.06
CA GLU A 174 -14.08 -21.66 0.43
C GLU A 174 -13.75 -20.35 1.14
N SER A 175 -14.46 -19.30 0.76
CA SER A 175 -14.42 -17.99 1.42
C SER A 175 -14.26 -18.19 2.92
N VAL A 176 -13.21 -17.60 3.51
CA VAL A 176 -13.04 -17.52 4.96
C VAL A 176 -14.26 -16.79 5.51
N THR A 177 -15.32 -17.52 5.81
CA THR A 177 -16.55 -16.97 6.31
C THR A 177 -16.23 -16.37 7.67
N LEU A 178 -16.54 -15.09 7.87
CA LEU A 178 -16.32 -14.37 9.14
C LEU A 178 -16.83 -15.18 10.36
N ARG A 179 -17.85 -16.03 10.16
CA ARG A 179 -18.38 -16.98 11.15
C ARG A 179 -17.40 -18.08 11.59
N ARG A 180 -16.55 -18.60 10.70
CA ARG A 180 -15.51 -19.58 11.08
C ARG A 180 -14.37 -18.90 11.86
N LEU A 181 -14.12 -17.61 11.63
CA LEU A 181 -13.14 -16.83 12.39
C LEU A 181 -13.54 -16.65 13.86
N ALA A 182 -14.84 -16.50 14.12
CA ALA A 182 -15.40 -16.43 15.48
C ALA A 182 -15.19 -17.73 16.28
N LYS A 183 -15.00 -18.87 15.61
CA LYS A 183 -14.68 -20.15 16.23
C LYS A 183 -13.26 -20.18 16.83
N TYR A 184 -12.36 -19.29 16.40
CA TYR A 184 -10.97 -19.23 16.84
C TYR A 184 -10.66 -17.91 17.58
N PRO A 185 -10.83 -17.86 18.91
CA PRO A 185 -10.72 -16.61 19.68
C PRO A 185 -9.30 -16.00 19.63
N ASN A 186 -8.26 -16.81 19.53
CA ASN A 186 -6.87 -16.32 19.42
C ASN A 186 -6.60 -15.64 18.08
N LEU A 187 -7.26 -16.07 17.00
CA LEU A 187 -7.15 -15.44 15.69
C LEU A 187 -7.96 -14.14 15.66
N LEU A 188 -9.16 -14.17 16.25
CA LEU A 188 -10.01 -12.99 16.40
C LEU A 188 -9.30 -11.88 17.17
N LYS A 189 -8.65 -12.19 18.30
CA LYS A 189 -7.83 -11.22 19.05
C LYS A 189 -6.77 -10.54 18.19
N LYS A 190 -6.05 -11.31 17.37
CA LYS A 190 -5.02 -10.76 16.47
C LYS A 190 -5.62 -9.85 15.40
N VAL A 191 -6.75 -10.24 14.82
CA VAL A 191 -7.46 -9.44 13.82
C VAL A 191 -7.98 -8.14 14.42
N VAL A 192 -8.61 -8.19 15.61
CA VAL A 192 -9.10 -7.01 16.31
C VAL A 192 -7.95 -6.05 16.62
N VAL A 193 -6.82 -6.54 17.13
CA VAL A 193 -5.63 -5.69 17.41
C VAL A 193 -5.09 -5.03 16.14
N VAL A 194 -5.00 -5.77 15.03
CA VAL A 194 -4.52 -5.22 13.75
C VAL A 194 -5.51 -4.21 13.19
N CYS A 195 -6.81 -4.48 13.23
CA CYS A 195 -7.85 -3.55 12.81
C CYS A 195 -7.81 -2.26 13.64
N PHE A 196 -7.72 -2.37 14.97
CA PHE A 196 -7.62 -1.22 15.86
C PHE A 196 -6.38 -0.38 15.57
N SER A 197 -5.22 -1.04 15.41
CA SER A 197 -3.97 -0.36 15.06
C SER A 197 -4.04 0.36 13.72
N TRP A 198 -4.65 -0.27 12.70
CA TRP A 198 -4.85 0.35 11.40
C TRP A 198 -5.76 1.57 11.47
N THR A 199 -6.88 1.48 12.19
CA THR A 199 -7.81 2.60 12.40
C THR A 199 -7.13 3.75 13.13
N ALA A 200 -6.40 3.47 14.22
CA ALA A 200 -5.65 4.47 14.96
C ALA A 200 -4.63 5.19 14.07
N ASN A 201 -3.85 4.44 13.28
CA ASN A 201 -2.86 5.02 12.37
C ASN A 201 -3.52 5.86 11.26
N THR A 202 -4.62 5.38 10.70
CA THR A 202 -5.38 6.09 9.65
C THR A 202 -5.96 7.40 10.21
N MET A 203 -6.50 7.38 11.43
CA MET A 203 -7.07 8.57 12.07
C MET A 203 -6.00 9.62 12.35
N VAL A 204 -4.86 9.22 12.93
CA VAL A 204 -3.74 10.13 13.22
C VAL A 204 -3.15 10.69 11.93
N TYR A 205 -2.93 9.84 10.92
CA TYR A 205 -2.36 10.27 9.63
C TYR A 205 -3.24 11.29 8.91
N ASN A 206 -4.54 11.01 8.79
CA ASN A 206 -5.48 11.95 8.16
C ASN A 206 -5.65 13.22 9.01
N GLY A 207 -5.70 13.09 10.34
CA GLY A 207 -5.77 14.23 11.26
C GLY A 207 -4.57 15.17 11.12
N LEU A 208 -3.35 14.63 11.09
CA LEU A 208 -2.13 15.41 10.85
C LEU A 208 -2.13 16.02 9.44
N SER A 209 -2.55 15.28 8.43
CA SER A 209 -2.63 15.79 7.05
C SER A 209 -3.56 17.02 6.94
N PHE A 210 -4.71 17.00 7.61
CA PHE A 210 -5.60 18.16 7.67
C PHE A 210 -5.02 19.31 8.53
N ALA A 211 -4.35 18.99 9.64
CA ALA A 211 -3.69 20.00 10.47
C ALA A 211 -2.55 20.72 9.73
N VAL A 212 -1.78 20.01 8.91
CA VAL A 212 -0.70 20.58 8.11
C VAL A 212 -1.22 21.62 7.10
N SER A 213 -2.42 21.41 6.54
CA SER A 213 -3.06 22.41 5.67
C SER A 213 -3.56 23.67 6.41
N SER A 214 -3.74 23.62 7.73
CA SER A 214 -4.21 24.78 8.51
C SER A 214 -3.08 25.63 9.11
N MET A 215 -1.82 25.26 8.90
CA MET A 215 -0.64 25.92 9.47
C MET A 215 -0.38 27.35 8.93
N GLY A 216 -1.19 27.86 8.00
CA GLY A 216 -1.07 29.23 7.46
C GLY A 216 0.14 29.46 6.54
N ILE A 217 0.94 28.43 6.30
CA ILE A 217 1.95 28.35 5.23
C ILE A 217 1.23 27.85 3.97
N SER A 218 1.63 28.31 2.79
CA SER A 218 1.04 27.88 1.52
C SER A 218 0.93 26.35 1.44
N ASP A 219 -0.26 25.83 1.12
CA ASP A 219 -0.57 24.39 1.15
C ASP A 219 0.48 23.52 0.47
N TYR A 220 1.00 23.97 -0.68
CA TYR A 220 2.03 23.28 -1.45
C TYR A 220 3.31 23.01 -0.64
N VAL A 221 3.78 24.01 0.11
CA VAL A 221 5.00 23.91 0.92
C VAL A 221 4.76 23.00 2.12
N SER A 222 3.59 23.10 2.74
CA SER A 222 3.19 22.24 3.86
C SER A 222 3.14 20.76 3.45
N PHE A 223 2.59 20.44 2.27
CA PHE A 223 2.62 19.08 1.71
C PHE A 223 4.03 18.61 1.35
N ALA A 224 4.86 19.50 0.78
CA ALA A 224 6.24 19.17 0.44
C ALA A 224 7.07 18.84 1.70
N ILE A 225 6.92 19.62 2.78
CA ILE A 225 7.58 19.36 4.06
C ILE A 225 7.08 18.05 4.66
N SER A 226 5.76 17.78 4.61
CA SER A 226 5.22 16.53 5.13
C SER A 226 5.80 15.31 4.41
N GLY A 227 5.86 15.34 3.08
CA GLY A 227 6.49 14.26 2.30
C GLY A 227 8.00 14.13 2.57
N ALA A 228 8.69 15.26 2.74
CA ALA A 228 10.12 15.28 3.05
C ALA A 228 10.45 14.69 4.43
N VAL A 229 9.56 14.83 5.42
CA VAL A 229 9.70 14.22 6.76
C VAL A 229 9.39 12.72 6.76
N GLU A 230 8.51 12.25 5.86
CA GLU A 230 8.20 10.82 5.75
C GLU A 230 9.43 9.99 5.29
N VAL A 231 10.23 10.49 4.36
CA VAL A 231 11.41 9.77 3.82
C VAL A 231 12.42 9.38 4.91
N PRO A 232 12.97 10.31 5.72
CA PRO A 232 13.89 9.97 6.80
C PRO A 232 13.19 9.16 7.90
N GLY A 233 11.90 9.40 8.17
CA GLY A 233 11.12 8.62 9.12
C GLY A 233 11.03 7.14 8.74
N VAL A 234 10.78 6.84 7.47
CA VAL A 234 10.76 5.48 6.93
C VAL A 234 12.17 4.85 6.98
N CYS A 235 13.22 5.59 6.63
CA CYS A 235 14.60 5.09 6.72
C CYS A 235 14.99 4.73 8.17
N LEU A 236 14.67 5.59 9.14
CA LEU A 236 14.90 5.34 10.57
C LEU A 236 14.09 4.14 11.05
N ALA A 237 12.79 4.07 10.70
CA ALA A 237 11.95 2.95 11.07
C ALA A 237 12.47 1.62 10.49
N TRP A 238 13.04 1.63 9.29
CA TRP A 238 13.67 0.45 8.72
C TRP A 238 14.90 0.01 9.53
N TYR A 239 15.80 0.95 9.85
CA TYR A 239 16.98 0.68 10.68
C TYR A 239 16.62 0.11 12.06
N PHE A 240 15.63 0.71 12.74
CA PHE A 240 15.19 0.24 14.05
C PHE A 240 14.52 -1.13 13.99
N MET A 241 13.73 -1.40 12.95
CA MET A 241 13.07 -2.71 12.76
C MET A 241 14.06 -3.85 12.54
N ASP A 242 15.18 -3.60 11.86
CA ASP A 242 16.20 -4.60 11.62
C ASP A 242 16.96 -4.95 12.92
N ARG A 243 17.22 -3.94 13.77
CA ARG A 243 18.00 -4.11 15.01
C ARG A 243 17.20 -4.60 16.22
N HIS A 244 15.99 -4.08 16.44
CA HIS A 244 15.20 -4.32 17.65
C HIS A 244 13.97 -5.22 17.40
N GLY A 245 13.74 -5.63 16.14
CA GLY A 245 12.57 -6.40 15.75
C GLY A 245 11.29 -5.56 15.60
N ARG A 246 10.24 -6.15 15.02
CA ARG A 246 9.06 -5.41 14.52
C ARG A 246 8.10 -4.92 15.62
N ARG A 247 7.92 -5.69 16.70
CA ARG A 247 6.95 -5.38 17.77
C ARG A 247 7.35 -4.17 18.63
N PRO A 248 8.55 -4.09 19.21
CA PRO A 248 8.91 -2.97 20.08
C PRO A 248 8.97 -1.64 19.31
N VAL A 249 9.43 -1.67 18.05
CA VAL A 249 9.48 -0.48 17.20
C VAL A 249 8.08 0.08 16.91
N MET A 250 7.10 -0.80 16.67
CA MET A 250 5.71 -0.39 16.45
C MET A 250 5.09 0.24 17.70
N LEU A 251 5.32 -0.35 18.88
CA LEU A 251 4.86 0.20 20.16
C LEU A 251 5.50 1.56 20.45
N PHE A 252 6.82 1.65 20.27
CA PHE A 252 7.56 2.90 20.46
C PHE A 252 7.04 4.01 19.53
N ASN A 253 6.83 3.73 18.25
CA ASN A 253 6.33 4.72 17.30
C ASN A 253 4.89 5.16 17.61
N MET A 254 4.02 4.25 18.04
CA MET A 254 2.66 4.60 18.45
C MET A 254 2.64 5.47 19.72
N LEU A 255 3.51 5.17 20.69
CA LEU A 255 3.65 5.98 21.90
C LEU A 255 4.22 7.36 21.59
N LEU A 256 5.28 7.42 20.78
CA LEU A 256 5.90 8.68 20.36
C LEU A 256 4.92 9.57 19.58
N GLY A 257 4.19 8.99 18.61
CA GLY A 257 3.16 9.70 17.85
C GLY A 257 2.01 10.19 18.74
N GLY A 258 1.57 9.37 19.71
CA GLY A 258 0.55 9.76 20.68
C GLY A 258 0.99 10.92 21.59
N LEU A 259 2.21 10.83 22.13
CA LEU A 259 2.81 11.90 22.94
C LEU A 259 2.99 13.19 22.14
N ALA A 260 3.42 13.09 20.87
CA ALA A 260 3.54 14.25 19.99
C ALA A 260 2.17 14.92 19.73
N CYS A 261 1.11 14.14 19.50
CA CYS A 261 -0.24 14.68 19.34
C CYS A 261 -0.75 15.39 20.60
N ILE A 262 -0.45 14.86 21.79
CA ILE A 262 -0.77 15.51 23.07
C ILE A 262 0.04 16.80 23.23
N ALA A 263 1.33 16.78 22.88
CA ALA A 263 2.20 17.95 22.96
C ALA A 263 1.72 19.11 22.07
N ILE A 264 1.17 18.82 20.88
CA ILE A 264 0.60 19.84 19.97
C ILE A 264 -0.50 20.66 20.67
N VAL A 265 -1.30 20.06 21.56
CA VAL A 265 -2.35 20.78 22.31
C VAL A 265 -1.77 21.84 23.25
N PHE A 266 -0.55 21.62 23.76
CA PHE A 266 0.12 22.56 24.64
C PHE A 266 0.87 23.67 23.90
N VAL A 267 1.08 23.55 22.58
CA VAL A 267 1.73 24.59 21.79
C VAL A 267 0.73 25.73 21.54
N PRO A 268 0.99 26.96 22.04
CA PRO A 268 0.08 28.07 21.83
C PRO A 268 0.09 28.46 20.35
N SER A 269 -1.06 28.35 19.69
CA SER A 269 -1.25 28.85 18.32
C SER A 269 -0.96 30.35 18.31
N GLY A 270 -0.14 30.82 17.35
CA GLY A 270 0.46 32.17 17.30
C GLY A 270 -0.46 33.38 17.51
N LYS A 271 -1.79 33.21 17.51
CA LYS A 271 -2.72 34.25 18.00
C LYS A 271 -2.56 34.55 19.50
N ARG A 272 -2.17 33.57 20.32
CA ARG A 272 -1.84 33.75 21.75
C ARG A 272 -0.45 34.33 22.00
N LEU A 273 0.49 34.15 21.07
CA LEU A 273 1.85 34.69 21.22
C LEU A 273 1.85 36.22 21.04
N ASN A 274 1.07 36.75 20.08
CA ASN A 274 0.93 38.20 19.90
C ASN A 274 0.13 38.86 21.04
N SER A 275 -0.86 38.19 21.63
CA SER A 275 -1.57 38.72 22.81
C SER A 275 -0.76 38.60 24.11
N ALA A 276 0.16 37.64 24.20
CA ALA A 276 1.08 37.51 25.34
C ALA A 276 2.26 38.50 25.25
N LEU A 277 2.67 38.88 24.03
CA LEU A 277 3.70 39.90 23.80
C LEU A 277 3.16 41.33 23.76
N ALA A 278 1.86 41.54 23.53
CA ALA A 278 1.21 42.86 23.60
C ALA A 278 0.73 43.25 25.02
N GLY A 279 0.98 42.38 26.02
CA GLY A 279 0.65 42.61 27.43
C GLY A 279 1.85 42.89 28.33
N VAL A 280 3.03 43.15 27.74
CA VAL A 280 4.26 43.64 28.40
C VAL A 280 4.66 44.92 27.70
#